data_AF-A0A2D6FHI0-F1
#
_entry.id   AF-A0A2D6FHI0-F1
#
_cell.length_a   1.000
_cell.length_b   1.000
_cell.length_c   1.000
_cell.angle_alpha   90.00
_cell.angle_beta   90.00
_cell.angle_gamma   90.00
#
_symmetry.space_group_name_H-M   'P 1'
#
loop_
_entity.id
_entity.type
_entity.pdbx_description
1 polymer ?
#
loop_
_entity_poly.entity_id
_entity_poly.type
_entity_poly.pdbx_seq_one_letter_code
_entity_poly.pdbx_strand_id
1 'polypeptide(L)'
;MKGVQRGRERYGGDGDLTLCDYKQLGGLEGSVQRSADGVMKARALEPHEIRAVREAFLTMTRINEQGQYTRTPSRWEATSPSVEEVLRRFVEARLLISGKENGTIEVAHEALLRTWPLLKSWLEESKEFLLWHSRIETAIAEQKRSGTLLTGKPLLEAERWRERTAVETPERKLIDASLKARKWQRRRNRVAGASGVAILLGFTGGLWWQLHSLQRLQQQAFEKELLQLMSLNPLESVVNGVAALSHHMERPGMNHQLSMTLAKAMQNNWAVSRMPIDTGQGWVRSLIELKNGELISGGSDGTLLFLSPQRVAKKACQEELSVLLSNPEDNPADKKAEAFCEKLLRN
;
A
#
# COMPACT_ATOMS: atom_id res chain seq x y z
N MET A 1 -58.62 0.25 87.82
CA MET A 1 -59.91 0.99 87.76
C MET A 1 -59.66 2.34 87.11
N LYS A 2 -60.61 2.81 86.28
CA LYS A 2 -60.58 3.97 85.37
C LYS A 2 -59.70 3.73 84.13
N GLY A 3 -60.20 3.67 82.89
CA GLY A 3 -61.50 4.06 82.33
C GLY A 3 -61.24 5.01 81.16
N VAL A 4 -60.87 4.46 80.00
CA VAL A 4 -60.71 5.23 78.75
C VAL A 4 -62.03 5.16 78.00
N GLN A 5 -62.79 6.27 78.03
CA GLN A 5 -63.97 6.44 77.19
C GLN A 5 -63.58 6.99 75.81
N ARG A 6 -64.34 6.49 74.84
CA ARG A 6 -64.25 6.68 73.39
C ARG A 6 -64.56 8.11 72.97
N GLY A 7 -63.93 8.52 71.87
CA GLY A 7 -64.47 9.47 70.90
C GLY A 7 -63.88 9.14 69.54
N ARG A 8 -64.49 8.16 68.83
CA ARG A 8 -64.09 7.76 67.48
C ARG A 8 -65.16 8.31 66.53
N GLU A 9 -64.90 9.45 65.92
CA GLU A 9 -65.66 9.92 64.77
C GLU A 9 -65.26 9.07 63.57
N ARG A 10 -66.24 8.32 63.06
CA ARG A 10 -66.14 7.53 61.84
C ARG A 10 -66.52 8.43 60.66
N TYR A 11 -65.59 8.62 59.73
CA TYR A 11 -65.97 8.74 58.32
C TYR A 11 -65.70 7.38 57.68
N GLY A 12 -66.79 6.70 57.32
CA GLY A 12 -66.78 5.41 56.64
C GLY A 12 -66.64 5.58 55.14
N GLY A 13 -65.64 4.89 54.60
CA GLY A 13 -65.55 4.38 53.24
C GLY A 13 -64.66 3.15 53.35
N ASP A 14 -65.30 1.99 53.58
CA ASP A 14 -64.64 0.71 53.83
C ASP A 14 -63.68 0.34 52.68
N GLY A 15 -62.43 0.12 53.05
CA GLY A 15 -61.37 -0.25 52.13
C GLY A 15 -60.01 -0.13 52.79
N ASP A 16 -59.81 -0.78 53.94
CA ASP A 16 -58.47 -0.99 54.47
C ASP A 16 -57.71 -1.87 53.46
N LEU A 17 -56.99 -1.23 52.53
CA LEU A 17 -56.06 -1.90 51.61
C LEU A 17 -55.03 -2.62 52.47
N THR A 18 -55.22 -3.92 52.66
CA THR A 18 -54.24 -4.71 53.41
C THR A 18 -52.91 -4.68 52.66
N LEU A 19 -51.79 -4.83 53.37
CA LEU A 19 -50.47 -4.88 52.74
C LEU A 19 -50.38 -6.00 51.66
N CYS A 20 -51.24 -7.02 51.77
CA CYS A 20 -51.41 -8.08 50.77
C CYS A 20 -52.17 -7.58 49.53
N ASP A 21 -53.28 -6.85 49.68
CA ASP A 21 -54.01 -6.25 48.55
C ASP A 21 -53.17 -5.17 47.83
N TYR A 22 -52.42 -4.37 48.61
CA TYR A 22 -51.46 -3.41 48.08
C TYR A 22 -50.37 -4.10 47.25
N LYS A 23 -49.84 -5.24 47.70
CA LYS A 23 -48.87 -6.04 46.94
C LYS A 23 -49.49 -6.76 45.74
N GLN A 24 -50.72 -7.27 45.85
CA GLN A 24 -51.45 -7.90 44.73
C GLN A 24 -51.79 -6.91 43.61
N LEU A 25 -51.99 -5.63 43.93
CA LEU A 25 -52.18 -4.53 42.97
C LEU A 25 -50.86 -4.01 42.36
N GLY A 26 -49.74 -4.71 42.60
CA GLY A 26 -48.40 -4.38 42.10
C GLY A 26 -47.59 -3.43 43.00
N GLY A 27 -48.09 -3.11 44.20
CA GLY A 27 -47.43 -2.19 45.14
C GLY A 27 -47.18 -0.80 44.56
N LEU A 28 -46.12 -0.15 45.06
CA LEU A 28 -45.64 1.14 44.58
C LEU A 28 -45.32 1.11 43.08
N GLU A 29 -44.77 -0.01 42.60
CA GLU A 29 -44.36 -0.20 41.21
C GLU A 29 -45.54 -0.16 40.24
N GLY A 30 -46.64 -0.84 40.58
CA GLY A 30 -47.89 -0.82 39.83
C GLY A 30 -48.57 0.55 39.84
N SER A 31 -48.50 1.30 40.95
CA SER A 31 -49.03 2.67 40.99
C SER A 31 -48.24 3.64 40.10
N VAL A 32 -46.91 3.53 40.07
CA VAL A 32 -46.05 4.38 39.23
C VAL A 32 -46.32 4.12 37.76
N GLN A 33 -46.42 2.85 37.36
CA GLN A 33 -46.76 2.48 35.98
C GLN A 33 -48.13 3.03 35.58
N ARG A 34 -49.18 2.82 36.39
CA ARG A 34 -50.54 3.30 36.09
C ARG A 34 -50.59 4.82 35.96
N SER A 35 -49.89 5.55 36.82
CA SER A 35 -49.80 7.02 36.71
C SER A 35 -49.10 7.45 35.43
N ALA A 36 -47.99 6.81 35.05
CA ALA A 36 -47.26 7.14 33.83
C ALA A 36 -48.10 6.86 32.57
N ASP A 37 -48.75 5.69 32.53
CA ASP A 37 -49.67 5.33 31.45
C ASP A 37 -50.88 6.27 31.38
N GLY A 38 -51.38 6.71 32.55
CA GLY A 38 -52.45 7.69 32.67
C GLY A 38 -52.09 9.04 32.04
N VAL A 39 -50.87 9.55 32.31
CA VAL A 39 -50.39 10.79 31.69
C VAL A 39 -50.28 10.66 30.17
N MET A 40 -49.72 9.55 29.68
CA MET A 40 -49.58 9.32 28.23
C MET A 40 -50.92 9.15 27.51
N LYS A 41 -51.95 8.61 28.19
CA LYS A 41 -53.29 8.38 27.63
C LYS A 41 -54.26 9.54 27.88
N ALA A 42 -53.86 10.54 28.66
CA ALA A 42 -54.70 11.69 28.99
C ALA A 42 -55.13 12.50 27.75
N ARG A 43 -54.36 12.42 26.66
CA ARG A 43 -54.75 12.86 25.32
C ARG A 43 -54.09 11.98 24.27
N ALA A 44 -54.61 12.03 23.04
CA ALA A 44 -53.89 11.49 21.90
C ALA A 44 -52.59 12.29 21.69
N LEU A 45 -51.46 11.59 21.72
CA LEU A 45 -50.15 12.14 21.39
C LEU A 45 -49.79 11.75 19.96
N GLU A 46 -49.35 12.73 19.19
CA GLU A 46 -48.86 12.49 17.84
C GLU A 46 -47.52 11.72 17.87
N PRO A 47 -47.15 10.98 16.81
CA PRO A 47 -45.90 10.22 16.77
C PRO A 47 -44.64 11.06 17.04
N HIS A 48 -44.66 12.34 16.68
CA HIS A 48 -43.54 13.25 16.94
C HIS A 48 -43.46 13.67 18.42
N GLU A 49 -44.60 13.81 19.10
CA GLU A 49 -44.65 14.13 20.53
C GLU A 49 -44.16 12.93 21.36
N ILE A 50 -44.56 11.71 20.99
CA ILE A 50 -44.06 10.48 21.66
C ILE A 50 -42.53 10.39 21.53
N ARG A 51 -41.97 10.71 20.35
CA ARG A 51 -40.51 10.76 20.15
C ARG A 51 -39.86 11.82 21.03
N ALA A 52 -40.43 13.02 21.11
CA ALA A 52 -39.90 14.08 21.95
C ALA A 52 -40.00 13.78 23.46
N VAL A 53 -41.06 13.10 23.91
CA VAL A 53 -41.17 12.59 25.29
C VAL A 53 -40.07 11.55 25.55
N ARG A 54 -39.89 10.60 24.63
CA ARG A 54 -38.79 9.62 24.70
C ARG A 54 -37.44 10.32 24.83
N GLU A 55 -37.14 11.27 23.94
CA GLU A 55 -35.89 12.02 23.96
C GLU A 55 -35.69 12.75 25.29
N ALA A 56 -36.73 13.40 25.82
CA ALA A 56 -36.66 14.05 27.13
C ALA A 56 -36.29 13.06 28.24
N PHE A 57 -36.94 11.90 28.31
CA PHE A 57 -36.62 10.87 29.30
C PHE A 57 -35.20 10.31 29.15
N LEU A 58 -34.69 10.18 27.92
CA LEU A 58 -33.30 9.77 27.67
C LEU A 58 -32.31 10.82 28.18
N THR A 59 -32.59 12.12 28.08
CA THR A 59 -31.72 13.17 28.66
C THR A 59 -31.72 13.18 30.19
N MET A 60 -32.80 12.69 30.82
CA MET A 60 -32.93 12.57 32.28
C MET A 60 -32.41 11.25 32.84
N THR A 61 -31.80 10.40 32.00
CA THR A 61 -31.32 9.08 32.40
C THR A 61 -29.85 8.91 32.05
N ARG A 62 -29.07 8.34 32.98
CA ARG A 62 -27.69 7.91 32.76
C ARG A 62 -27.61 6.40 32.94
N ILE A 63 -26.62 5.78 32.31
CA ILE A 63 -26.27 4.38 32.54
C ILE A 63 -24.87 4.30 33.14
N ASN A 64 -24.70 3.55 34.23
CA ASN A 64 -23.41 3.34 34.85
C ASN A 64 -22.64 2.17 34.19
N GLU A 65 -21.40 1.95 34.62
CA GLU A 65 -20.56 0.87 34.09
C GLU A 65 -21.13 -0.54 34.37
N GLN A 66 -21.93 -0.69 35.42
CA GLN A 66 -22.66 -1.94 35.71
C GLN A 66 -23.93 -2.12 34.86
N GLY A 67 -24.25 -1.18 33.96
CA GLY A 67 -25.42 -1.24 33.10
C GLY A 67 -26.73 -0.89 33.81
N GLN A 68 -26.68 -0.27 34.98
CA GLN A 68 -27.87 0.19 35.72
C GLN A 68 -28.22 1.61 35.29
N TYR A 69 -29.52 1.85 35.12
CA TYR A 69 -30.07 3.17 34.81
C TYR A 69 -30.26 3.99 36.08
N THR A 70 -29.74 5.20 36.10
CA THR A 70 -29.89 6.17 37.18
C THR A 70 -30.47 7.47 36.65
N ARG A 71 -31.10 8.24 37.51
CA ARG A 71 -31.64 9.56 37.15
C ARG A 71 -30.52 10.62 37.07
N THR A 72 -30.67 11.56 36.16
CA THR A 72 -29.83 12.75 36.07
C THR A 72 -30.72 13.97 35.76
N PRO A 73 -30.45 15.15 36.35
CA PRO A 73 -31.19 16.35 35.99
C PRO A 73 -30.90 16.73 34.53
N SER A 74 -31.95 17.14 33.82
CA SER A 74 -31.88 17.75 32.48
C SER A 74 -32.39 19.19 32.54
N ARG A 75 -32.06 20.02 31.55
CA ARG A 75 -32.60 21.39 31.44
C ARG A 75 -33.92 21.37 30.67
N TRP A 76 -34.88 22.19 31.08
CA TRP A 76 -36.12 22.37 30.31
C TRP A 76 -35.85 22.81 28.86
N GLU A 77 -34.85 23.67 28.66
CA GLU A 77 -34.39 24.14 27.34
C GLU A 77 -33.88 23.03 26.42
N ALA A 78 -33.44 21.90 26.98
CA ALA A 78 -32.97 20.74 26.22
C ALA A 78 -34.15 19.85 25.75
N THR A 79 -35.36 20.08 26.26
CA THR A 79 -36.56 19.35 25.86
C THR A 79 -37.28 20.07 24.72
N SER A 80 -38.02 19.34 23.89
CA SER A 80 -38.79 19.95 22.80
C SER A 80 -39.96 20.78 23.35
N PRO A 81 -40.17 22.02 22.89
CA PRO A 81 -41.34 22.83 23.27
C PRO A 81 -42.68 22.12 22.99
N SER A 82 -42.72 21.21 22.00
CA SER A 82 -43.92 20.43 21.65
C SER A 82 -44.43 19.52 22.77
N VAL A 83 -43.57 19.14 23.72
CA VAL A 83 -43.92 18.19 24.79
C VAL A 83 -43.90 18.81 26.18
N GLU A 84 -43.66 20.12 26.30
CA GLU A 84 -43.58 20.82 27.59
C GLU A 84 -44.81 20.57 28.45
N GLU A 85 -46.01 20.67 27.85
CA GLU A 85 -47.27 20.43 28.54
C GLU A 85 -47.44 18.96 28.99
N VAL A 86 -46.93 18.01 28.20
CA VAL A 86 -46.94 16.59 28.59
C VAL A 86 -46.02 16.36 29.78
N LEU A 87 -44.81 16.93 29.74
CA LEU A 87 -43.84 16.85 30.84
C LEU A 87 -44.37 17.55 32.11
N ARG A 88 -45.11 18.65 31.98
CA ARG A 88 -45.77 19.32 33.10
C ARG A 88 -46.79 18.40 33.79
N ARG A 89 -47.57 17.63 33.03
CA ARG A 89 -48.49 16.61 33.59
C ARG A 89 -47.75 15.49 34.31
N PHE A 90 -46.56 15.09 33.83
CA PHE A 90 -45.71 14.16 34.58
C PHE A 90 -45.22 14.77 35.91
N VAL A 91 -44.97 16.08 35.96
CA VAL A 91 -44.65 16.79 37.21
C VAL A 91 -45.85 16.84 38.16
N GLU A 92 -47.05 17.16 37.64
CA GLU A 92 -48.30 17.15 38.41
C GLU A 92 -48.61 15.76 39.00
N ALA A 93 -48.35 14.71 38.23
CA ALA A 93 -48.45 13.31 38.67
C ALA A 93 -47.31 12.87 39.62
N ARG A 94 -46.39 13.77 39.99
CA ARG A 94 -45.19 13.51 40.84
C ARG A 94 -44.24 12.44 40.29
N LEU A 95 -44.25 12.23 38.97
CA LEU A 95 -43.34 11.31 38.28
C LEU A 95 -42.04 12.00 37.85
N LEU A 96 -42.12 13.31 37.61
CA LEU A 96 -40.98 14.19 37.39
C LEU A 96 -40.94 15.29 38.47
N ILE A 97 -39.75 15.82 38.72
CA ILE A 97 -39.50 16.95 39.62
C ILE A 97 -39.00 18.10 38.76
N SER A 98 -39.61 19.28 38.92
CA SER A 98 -39.15 20.51 38.28
C SER A 98 -38.40 21.39 39.29
N GLY A 99 -37.11 21.61 39.06
CA GLY A 99 -36.30 22.54 39.84
C GLY A 99 -36.54 23.98 39.37
N LYS A 100 -37.44 24.71 40.02
CA LYS A 100 -37.82 26.09 39.65
C LYS A 100 -36.64 27.06 39.62
N GLU A 101 -35.68 26.92 40.54
CA GLU A 101 -34.51 27.82 40.64
C GLU A 101 -33.47 27.57 39.54
N ASN A 102 -33.34 26.33 39.08
CA ASN A 102 -32.26 25.92 38.17
C ASN A 102 -32.74 25.63 36.75
N GLY A 103 -34.05 25.76 36.48
CA GLY A 103 -34.64 25.45 35.17
C GLY A 103 -34.48 23.98 34.79
N THR A 104 -34.46 23.07 35.77
CA THR A 104 -34.23 21.65 35.56
C THR A 104 -35.49 20.81 35.65
N ILE A 105 -35.46 19.66 34.98
CA ILE A 105 -36.43 18.58 35.07
C ILE A 105 -35.70 17.26 35.31
N GLU A 106 -36.20 16.44 36.21
CA GLU A 106 -35.60 15.16 36.58
C GLU A 106 -36.67 14.12 36.89
N VAL A 107 -36.37 12.83 36.72
CA VAL A 107 -37.19 11.73 37.22
C VAL A 107 -37.27 11.77 38.76
N ALA A 108 -38.49 11.68 39.30
CA ALA A 108 -38.71 11.78 40.74
C ALA A 108 -38.13 10.59 41.51
N HIS A 109 -38.35 9.38 40.99
CA HIS A 109 -37.88 8.14 41.60
C HIS A 109 -37.37 7.17 40.53
N GLU A 110 -36.23 6.52 40.79
CA GLU A 110 -35.66 5.50 39.88
C GLU A 110 -36.57 4.28 39.67
N ALA A 111 -37.58 4.10 40.54
CA ALA A 111 -38.63 3.12 40.32
C ALA A 111 -39.27 3.29 38.93
N LEU A 112 -39.48 4.53 38.46
CA LEU A 112 -40.06 4.80 37.14
C LEU A 112 -39.23 4.19 36.00
N LEU A 113 -37.89 4.24 36.11
CA LEU A 113 -36.97 3.69 35.11
C LEU A 113 -37.05 2.15 35.03
N ARG A 114 -37.45 1.49 36.14
CA ARG A 114 -37.51 0.04 36.25
C ARG A 114 -38.88 -0.54 35.95
N THR A 115 -39.95 0.17 36.34
CA THR A 115 -41.30 -0.38 36.42
C THR A 115 -42.20 0.05 35.28
N TRP A 116 -41.88 1.14 34.58
CA TRP A 116 -42.69 1.59 33.44
C TRP A 116 -42.24 0.91 32.14
N PRO A 117 -43.02 -0.02 31.56
CA PRO A 117 -42.55 -0.86 30.45
C PRO A 117 -42.16 -0.07 29.20
N LEU A 118 -42.89 1.02 28.91
CA LEU A 118 -42.62 1.87 27.75
C LEU A 118 -41.27 2.59 27.86
N LEU A 119 -40.94 3.11 29.05
CA LEU A 119 -39.64 3.73 29.27
C LEU A 119 -38.53 2.68 29.26
N LYS A 120 -38.76 1.51 29.86
CA LYS A 120 -37.80 0.41 29.83
C LYS A 120 -37.44 0.00 28.41
N SER A 121 -38.42 -0.11 27.50
CA SER A 121 -38.14 -0.42 26.09
C SER A 121 -37.33 0.69 25.42
N TRP A 122 -37.64 1.96 25.68
CA TRP A 122 -36.84 3.07 25.15
C TRP A 122 -35.40 3.07 25.66
N LEU A 123 -35.19 2.76 26.94
CA LEU A 123 -33.87 2.68 27.55
C LEU A 123 -33.03 1.53 26.99
N GLU A 124 -33.63 0.37 26.73
CA GLU A 124 -32.91 -0.77 26.13
C GLU A 124 -32.57 -0.49 24.66
N GLU A 125 -33.51 0.05 23.88
CA GLU A 125 -33.25 0.47 22.49
C GLU A 125 -32.18 1.56 22.36
N SER A 126 -32.03 2.40 23.39
CA SER A 126 -31.08 3.51 23.42
C SER A 126 -29.85 3.23 24.29
N LYS A 127 -29.64 1.98 24.72
CA LYS A 127 -28.57 1.58 25.63
C LYS A 127 -27.17 1.92 25.13
N GLU A 128 -26.88 1.61 23.86
CA GLU A 128 -25.57 1.93 23.26
C GLU A 128 -25.32 3.44 23.24
N PHE A 129 -26.37 4.21 22.93
CA PHE A 129 -26.31 5.67 22.92
C PHE A 129 -26.07 6.22 24.33
N LEU A 130 -26.78 5.73 25.34
CA LEU A 130 -26.61 6.16 26.74
C LEU A 130 -25.22 5.83 27.28
N LEU A 131 -24.68 4.65 26.95
CA LEU A 131 -23.31 4.25 27.32
C LEU A 131 -22.29 5.17 26.68
N TRP A 132 -22.45 5.46 25.39
CA TRP A 132 -21.59 6.39 24.68
C TRP A 132 -21.70 7.82 25.27
N HIS A 133 -22.92 8.29 25.54
CA HIS A 133 -23.18 9.62 26.09
C HIS A 133 -22.51 9.80 27.46
N SER A 134 -22.62 8.80 28.34
CA SER A 134 -21.97 8.87 29.65
C SER A 134 -20.44 8.95 29.53
N ARG A 135 -19.83 8.22 28.57
CA ARG A 135 -18.39 8.25 28.34
C ARG A 135 -17.92 9.58 27.75
N ILE A 136 -18.68 10.16 26.81
CA ILE A 136 -18.28 11.43 26.19
C ILE A 136 -18.40 12.59 27.17
N GLU A 137 -19.36 12.57 28.11
CA GLU A 137 -19.43 13.58 29.17
C GLU A 137 -18.19 13.55 30.08
N THR A 138 -17.71 12.36 30.46
CA THR A 138 -16.42 12.20 31.16
C THR A 138 -15.26 12.72 30.30
N ALA A 139 -15.25 12.43 29.00
CA ALA A 139 -14.21 12.92 28.10
C ALA A 139 -14.24 14.44 27.91
N ILE A 140 -15.42 15.07 27.93
CA ILE A 140 -15.57 16.54 27.89
C ILE A 140 -15.00 17.16 29.17
N ALA A 141 -15.29 16.56 30.34
CA ALA A 141 -14.73 17.02 31.60
C ALA A 141 -13.19 16.94 31.58
N GLU A 142 -12.63 15.85 31.07
CA GLU A 142 -11.19 15.67 30.93
C GLU A 142 -10.58 16.63 29.91
N GLN A 143 -11.23 16.84 28.76
CA GLN A 143 -10.80 17.82 27.75
C GLN A 143 -10.73 19.23 28.33
N LYS A 144 -11.70 19.64 29.16
CA LYS A 144 -11.67 20.95 29.82
C LYS A 144 -10.49 21.08 30.80
N ARG A 145 -10.06 19.97 31.41
CA ARG A 145 -8.96 19.95 32.38
C ARG A 145 -7.58 19.89 31.72
N SER A 146 -7.39 19.03 30.73
CA SER A 146 -6.07 18.69 30.17
C SER A 146 -5.94 18.95 28.68
N GLY A 147 -7.01 19.36 28.00
CA GLY A 147 -7.04 19.49 26.55
C GLY A 147 -7.03 18.15 25.80
N THR A 148 -7.20 17.03 26.52
CA THR A 148 -7.16 15.68 25.94
C THR A 148 -8.26 15.51 24.88
N LEU A 149 -7.87 15.04 23.70
CA LEU A 149 -8.77 14.77 22.58
C LEU A 149 -9.08 13.28 22.47
N LEU A 150 -10.22 12.96 21.87
CA LEU A 150 -10.61 11.58 21.60
C LEU A 150 -9.66 10.97 20.56
N THR A 151 -9.20 9.75 20.82
CA THR A 151 -8.37 8.97 19.89
C THR A 151 -8.86 7.54 19.79
N GLY A 152 -8.37 6.78 18.81
CA GLY A 152 -8.65 5.34 18.69
C GLY A 152 -10.15 5.00 18.63
N LYS A 153 -10.56 4.01 19.46
CA LYS A 153 -11.94 3.51 19.53
C LYS A 153 -12.95 4.58 20.00
N PRO A 154 -12.72 5.36 21.08
CA PRO A 154 -13.62 6.44 21.50
C PRO A 154 -13.96 7.44 20.38
N LEU A 155 -12.98 7.81 19.55
CA LEU A 155 -13.23 8.74 18.42
C LEU A 155 -14.10 8.10 17.33
N LEU A 156 -13.91 6.82 17.02
CA LEU A 156 -14.72 6.09 16.04
C LEU A 156 -16.17 5.90 16.53
N GLU A 157 -16.36 5.65 17.83
CA GLU A 157 -17.69 5.63 18.44
C GLU A 157 -18.37 6.99 18.36
N ALA A 158 -17.65 8.06 18.70
CA ALA A 158 -18.22 9.40 18.66
C ALA A 158 -18.53 9.91 17.24
N GLU A 159 -17.77 9.45 16.23
CA GLU A 159 -18.07 9.73 14.82
C GLU A 159 -19.42 9.14 14.39
N ARG A 160 -19.79 7.93 14.87
CA ARG A 160 -21.08 7.29 14.58
C ARG A 160 -22.27 8.08 15.13
N TRP A 161 -22.12 8.67 16.32
CA TRP A 161 -23.20 9.37 17.00
C TRP A 161 -23.27 10.88 16.71
N ARG A 162 -22.28 11.40 15.97
CA ARG A 162 -22.14 12.83 15.63
C ARG A 162 -23.37 13.42 14.93
N GLU A 163 -24.05 12.64 14.09
CA GLU A 163 -25.22 13.10 13.32
C GLU A 163 -26.48 13.19 14.18
N ARG A 164 -26.57 12.40 15.26
CA ARG A 164 -27.66 12.46 16.23
C ARG A 164 -27.51 13.60 17.24
N THR A 165 -26.32 14.18 17.34
CA THR A 165 -26.07 15.31 18.24
C THR A 165 -26.52 16.62 17.59
N ALA A 166 -27.27 17.44 18.31
CA ALA A 166 -27.73 18.74 17.84
C ALA A 166 -26.57 19.67 17.42
N VAL A 167 -26.92 20.71 16.65
CA VAL A 167 -25.95 21.68 16.14
C VAL A 167 -25.42 22.53 17.31
N GLU A 168 -24.13 22.36 17.62
CA GLU A 168 -23.31 23.10 18.60
C GLU A 168 -23.32 22.64 20.08
N THR A 169 -23.48 21.35 20.36
CA THR A 169 -23.26 20.86 21.73
C THR A 169 -21.76 20.69 22.08
N PRO A 170 -21.37 20.67 23.37
CA PRO A 170 -19.99 20.40 23.81
C PRO A 170 -19.42 19.09 23.24
N GLU A 171 -20.25 18.05 23.10
CA GLU A 171 -19.92 16.77 22.48
C GLU A 171 -19.46 16.99 21.04
N ARG A 172 -20.25 17.72 20.25
CA ARG A 172 -19.92 18.00 18.84
C ARG A 172 -18.60 18.78 18.71
N LYS A 173 -18.35 19.74 19.60
CA LYS A 173 -17.08 20.49 19.65
C LYS A 173 -15.88 19.59 19.92
N LEU A 174 -15.98 18.69 20.90
CA LEU A 174 -14.91 17.73 21.21
C LEU A 174 -14.67 16.76 20.04
N ILE A 175 -15.73 16.23 19.44
CA ILE A 175 -15.64 15.32 18.28
C ILE A 175 -14.94 16.01 17.12
N ASP A 176 -15.37 17.22 16.77
CA ASP A 176 -14.81 17.97 15.64
C ASP A 176 -13.34 18.36 15.88
N ALA A 177 -12.98 18.76 17.09
CA ALA A 177 -11.59 19.02 17.47
C ALA A 177 -10.72 17.75 17.32
N SER A 178 -11.22 16.62 17.80
CA SER A 178 -10.54 15.32 17.73
C SER A 178 -10.36 14.83 16.28
N LEU A 179 -11.38 15.01 15.43
CA LEU A 179 -11.30 14.68 14.00
C LEU A 179 -10.31 15.57 13.25
N LYS A 180 -10.25 16.88 13.56
CA LYS A 180 -9.25 17.79 12.99
C LYS A 180 -7.83 17.39 13.39
N ALA A 181 -7.60 17.07 14.66
CA ALA A 181 -6.31 16.59 15.16
C ALA A 181 -5.87 15.29 14.45
N ARG A 182 -6.77 14.31 14.30
CA ARG A 182 -6.50 13.06 13.55
C ARG A 182 -6.10 13.33 12.10
N LYS A 183 -6.79 14.26 11.41
CA LYS A 183 -6.46 14.65 10.04
C LYS A 183 -5.08 15.30 9.95
N TRP A 184 -4.75 16.19 10.88
CA TRP A 184 -3.44 16.85 10.92
C TRP A 184 -2.30 15.86 11.17
N GLN A 185 -2.47 14.96 12.15
CA GLN A 185 -1.49 13.91 12.44
C GLN A 185 -1.27 12.98 11.25
N ARG A 186 -2.33 12.59 10.54
CA ARG A 186 -2.23 11.78 9.31
C ARG A 186 -1.46 12.50 8.20
N ARG A 187 -1.71 13.80 8.00
CA ARG A 187 -0.97 14.60 7.01
C ARG A 187 0.51 14.66 7.37
N ARG A 188 0.84 14.94 8.63
CA ARG A 188 2.21 14.99 9.13
C ARG A 188 2.94 13.66 8.93
N ASN A 189 2.30 12.54 9.29
CA ASN A 189 2.91 11.21 9.10
C ASN A 189 3.08 10.85 7.62
N ARG A 190 2.16 11.25 6.75
CA ARG A 190 2.30 11.06 5.29
C ARG A 190 3.44 11.87 4.72
N VAL A 191 3.57 13.14 5.10
CA VAL A 191 4.67 14.00 4.66
C VAL A 191 6.00 13.44 5.15
N ALA A 192 6.10 13.09 6.44
CA ALA A 192 7.31 12.48 6.99
C ALA A 192 7.68 11.16 6.29
N GLY A 193 6.70 10.30 6.01
CA GLY A 193 6.91 9.05 5.27
C GLY A 193 7.37 9.29 3.83
N ALA A 194 6.75 10.25 3.12
CA ALA A 194 7.13 10.61 1.76
C ALA A 194 8.56 11.18 1.69
N SER A 195 8.94 12.03 2.65
CA SER A 195 10.30 12.54 2.76
C SER A 195 11.32 11.42 2.98
N GLY A 196 11.00 10.43 3.83
CA GLY A 196 11.87 9.26 4.05
C GLY A 196 12.09 8.44 2.78
N VAL A 197 11.03 8.19 2.01
CA VAL A 197 11.12 7.46 0.72
C VAL A 197 11.94 8.24 -0.31
N ALA A 198 11.74 9.56 -0.42
CA ALA A 198 12.50 10.39 -1.35
C ALA A 198 14.00 10.41 -1.03
N ILE A 199 14.37 10.47 0.25
CA ILE A 199 15.77 10.38 0.70
C ILE A 199 16.37 9.03 0.32
N LEU A 200 15.66 7.94 0.58
CA LEU A 200 16.12 6.59 0.23
C LEU A 200 16.32 6.44 -1.29
N LEU A 201 15.35 6.88 -2.10
CA LEU A 201 15.46 6.84 -3.55
C LEU A 201 16.64 7.68 -4.06
N GLY A 202 16.81 8.89 -3.54
CA GLY A 202 17.96 9.75 -3.85
C GLY A 202 19.29 9.09 -3.48
N PHE A 203 19.37 8.46 -2.31
CA PHE A 203 20.57 7.75 -1.87
C PHE A 203 20.89 6.55 -2.77
N THR A 204 19.89 5.72 -3.09
CA THR A 204 20.06 4.58 -4.01
C THR A 204 20.44 5.02 -5.41
N GLY A 205 19.83 6.08 -5.93
CA GLY A 205 20.14 6.65 -7.24
C GLY A 205 21.56 7.24 -7.29
N GLY A 206 21.98 7.91 -6.22
CA GLY A 206 23.35 8.43 -6.07
C GLY A 206 24.40 7.32 -6.03
N LEU A 207 24.17 6.26 -5.24
CA LEU A 207 25.05 5.09 -5.20
C LEU A 207 25.14 4.39 -6.56
N TRP A 208 24.00 4.21 -7.23
CA TRP A 208 23.95 3.62 -8.57
C TRP A 208 24.72 4.48 -9.59
N TRP A 209 24.53 5.80 -9.58
CA TRP A 209 25.28 6.74 -10.42
C TRP A 209 26.79 6.65 -10.16
N GLN A 210 27.20 6.57 -8.90
CA GLN A 210 28.61 6.51 -8.51
C GLN A 210 29.29 5.19 -8.89
N LEU A 211 28.58 4.06 -8.78
CA LEU A 211 29.09 2.77 -9.25
C LEU A 211 29.18 2.73 -10.79
N HIS A 212 28.19 3.28 -11.48
CA HIS A 212 28.18 3.31 -12.94
C HIS A 212 29.23 4.28 -13.52
N SER A 213 29.52 5.39 -12.86
CA SER A 213 30.58 6.31 -13.30
C SER A 213 31.97 5.67 -13.24
N LEU A 214 32.23 4.83 -12.24
CA LEU A 214 33.47 4.04 -12.15
C LEU A 214 33.61 3.05 -13.32
N GLN A 215 32.52 2.41 -13.75
CA GLN A 215 32.54 1.53 -14.92
C GLN A 215 32.83 2.27 -16.23
N ARG A 216 32.30 3.49 -16.42
CA ARG A 216 32.56 4.30 -17.62
C ARG A 216 34.03 4.65 -17.78
N LEU A 217 34.73 4.91 -16.67
CA LEU A 217 36.16 5.18 -16.70
C LEU A 217 36.95 3.97 -17.19
N GLN A 218 36.57 2.75 -16.81
CA GLN A 218 37.23 1.53 -17.30
C GLN A 218 36.99 1.29 -18.80
N GLN A 219 35.79 1.57 -19.31
CA GLN A 219 35.50 1.43 -20.75
C GLN A 219 36.38 2.36 -21.60
N GLN A 220 36.57 3.60 -21.15
CA GLN A 220 37.43 4.56 -21.84
C GLN A 220 38.92 4.20 -21.77
N ALA A 221 39.37 3.56 -20.68
CA ALA A 221 40.74 3.08 -20.58
C ALA A 221 41.01 1.94 -21.58
N PHE A 222 40.08 0.99 -21.69
CA PHE A 222 40.20 -0.15 -22.60
C PHE A 222 40.20 0.26 -24.08
N GLU A 223 39.37 1.25 -24.45
CA GLU A 223 39.31 1.76 -25.83
C GLU A 223 40.62 2.46 -26.25
N LYS A 224 41.27 3.20 -25.34
CA LYS A 224 42.58 3.83 -25.60
C LYS A 224 43.71 2.81 -25.73
N GLU A 225 43.66 1.75 -24.93
CA GLU A 225 44.66 0.66 -24.95
C GLU A 225 44.54 -0.17 -26.23
N LEU A 226 43.32 -0.41 -26.73
CA LEU A 226 43.06 -1.07 -28.02
C LEU A 226 43.52 -0.25 -29.22
N LEU A 227 43.35 1.07 -29.21
CA LEU A 227 43.82 1.95 -30.30
C LEU A 227 45.35 1.98 -30.41
N GLN A 228 46.07 1.85 -29.29
CA GLN A 228 47.53 1.74 -29.27
C GLN A 228 48.02 0.39 -29.82
N LEU A 229 47.28 -0.70 -29.62
CA LEU A 229 47.63 -2.03 -30.14
C LEU A 229 47.34 -2.19 -31.65
N MET A 230 46.45 -1.39 -32.24
CA MET A 230 46.13 -1.45 -33.67
C MET A 230 47.17 -0.78 -34.59
N SER A 231 48.17 -0.06 -34.04
CA SER A 231 49.13 0.71 -34.85
C SER A 231 50.47 0.02 -35.11
N LEU A 232 50.65 -1.25 -34.73
CA LEU A 232 51.92 -1.97 -34.90
C LEU A 232 51.67 -3.30 -35.62
N ASN A 233 52.08 -3.35 -36.90
CA ASN A 233 52.22 -4.52 -37.76
C ASN A 233 51.01 -5.49 -37.82
N PRO A 234 50.10 -5.35 -38.82
CA PRO A 234 48.92 -6.22 -38.96
C PRO A 234 49.25 -7.71 -39.16
N LEU A 235 50.47 -8.05 -39.60
CA LEU A 235 50.94 -9.44 -39.68
C LEU A 235 51.31 -10.01 -38.30
N GLU A 236 51.87 -9.19 -37.41
CA GLU A 236 52.31 -9.61 -36.08
C GLU A 236 51.09 -9.81 -35.16
N SER A 237 50.04 -9.00 -35.32
CA SER A 237 48.78 -9.16 -34.58
C SER A 237 47.99 -10.41 -34.96
N VAL A 238 48.06 -10.86 -36.23
CA VAL A 238 47.44 -12.11 -36.67
C VAL A 238 48.24 -13.32 -36.18
N VAL A 239 49.57 -13.29 -36.27
CA VAL A 239 50.43 -14.38 -35.74
C VAL A 239 50.29 -14.49 -34.22
N ASN A 240 50.28 -13.37 -33.49
CA ASN A 240 50.07 -13.36 -32.05
C ASN A 240 48.64 -13.78 -31.67
N GLY A 241 47.64 -13.40 -32.46
CA GLY A 241 46.25 -13.86 -32.29
C GLY A 241 46.08 -15.36 -32.47
N VAL A 242 46.74 -15.95 -33.48
CA VAL A 242 46.74 -17.39 -33.75
C VAL A 242 47.56 -18.17 -32.71
N ALA A 243 48.70 -17.64 -32.28
CA ALA A 243 49.52 -18.24 -31.22
C ALA A 243 48.77 -18.26 -29.87
N ALA A 244 48.06 -17.17 -29.53
CA ALA A 244 47.20 -17.09 -28.35
C ALA A 244 46.03 -18.07 -28.42
N LEU A 245 45.45 -18.29 -29.61
CA LEU A 245 44.41 -19.30 -29.87
C LEU A 245 44.91 -20.73 -29.57
N SER A 246 46.14 -21.07 -29.98
CA SER A 246 46.69 -22.41 -29.73
C SER A 246 46.82 -22.74 -28.24
N HIS A 247 47.06 -21.73 -27.40
CA HIS A 247 47.29 -21.93 -25.98
C HIS A 247 46.02 -21.86 -25.12
N HIS A 248 44.87 -21.46 -25.70
CA HIS A 248 43.61 -21.28 -24.99
C HIS A 248 42.48 -22.21 -25.45
N MET A 249 42.68 -23.01 -26.51
CA MET A 249 41.70 -24.02 -26.96
C MET A 249 41.44 -25.16 -25.95
N GLU A 250 42.24 -25.30 -24.90
CA GLU A 250 42.06 -26.34 -23.88
C GLU A 250 41.08 -25.95 -22.75
N ARG A 251 40.52 -24.73 -22.73
CA ARG A 251 39.60 -24.30 -21.66
C ARG A 251 38.16 -24.14 -22.17
N PRO A 252 37.19 -24.94 -21.67
CA PRO A 252 35.79 -24.74 -22.01
C PRO A 252 35.26 -23.47 -21.29
N GLY A 253 34.80 -22.46 -22.06
CA GLY A 253 34.00 -21.34 -21.51
C GLY A 253 34.46 -19.90 -21.76
N MET A 254 35.01 -19.55 -22.93
CA MET A 254 35.17 -18.13 -23.35
C MET A 254 34.47 -17.89 -24.69
N ASN A 255 33.27 -17.29 -24.69
CA ASN A 255 32.89 -15.87 -24.64
C ASN A 255 33.00 -15.16 -26.00
N HIS A 256 31.81 -14.92 -26.58
CA HIS A 256 31.44 -14.30 -27.84
C HIS A 256 32.30 -13.09 -28.29
N GLN A 257 32.85 -12.32 -27.35
CA GLN A 257 33.75 -11.21 -27.64
C GLN A 257 35.04 -11.62 -28.38
N LEU A 258 35.64 -12.77 -28.05
CA LEU A 258 36.87 -13.21 -28.72
C LEU A 258 36.59 -13.61 -30.18
N SER A 259 35.44 -14.23 -30.44
CA SER A 259 35.00 -14.60 -31.79
C SER A 259 34.74 -13.37 -32.67
N MET A 260 34.21 -12.28 -32.09
CA MET A 260 33.91 -11.05 -32.81
C MET A 260 35.17 -10.27 -33.18
N THR A 261 36.15 -10.19 -32.26
CA THR A 261 37.43 -9.53 -32.55
C THR A 261 38.21 -10.27 -33.63
N LEU A 262 38.20 -11.61 -33.60
CA LEU A 262 38.84 -12.44 -34.62
C LEU A 262 38.13 -12.33 -35.98
N ALA A 263 36.79 -12.36 -36.00
CA ALA A 263 36.00 -12.18 -37.21
C ALA A 263 36.25 -10.81 -37.86
N LYS A 264 36.43 -9.76 -37.05
CA LYS A 264 36.72 -8.40 -37.53
C LYS A 264 38.15 -8.26 -38.07
N ALA A 265 39.12 -8.94 -37.45
CA ALA A 265 40.49 -8.99 -37.95
C ALA A 265 40.58 -9.78 -39.27
N MET A 266 39.88 -10.92 -39.37
CA MET A 266 39.77 -11.71 -40.61
C MET A 266 39.05 -10.94 -41.72
N GLN A 267 37.94 -10.25 -41.39
CA GLN A 267 37.28 -9.37 -42.33
C GLN A 267 38.26 -8.31 -42.80
N ASN A 268 38.91 -7.52 -41.96
CA ASN A 268 39.80 -6.47 -42.48
C ASN A 268 40.97 -6.98 -43.36
N ASN A 269 41.43 -8.22 -43.17
CA ASN A 269 42.44 -8.84 -44.06
C ASN A 269 41.90 -9.21 -45.45
N TRP A 270 40.57 -9.37 -45.60
CA TRP A 270 39.90 -9.67 -46.88
C TRP A 270 40.03 -8.55 -47.91
N ALA A 271 40.18 -7.30 -47.45
CA ALA A 271 40.15 -6.13 -48.31
C ALA A 271 41.52 -5.86 -48.97
N VAL A 272 42.55 -6.58 -48.52
CA VAL A 272 43.95 -6.27 -48.85
C VAL A 272 44.62 -7.38 -49.67
N SER A 273 44.10 -8.62 -49.68
CA SER A 273 44.72 -9.72 -50.43
C SER A 273 43.93 -10.08 -51.68
N ARG A 274 44.57 -9.92 -52.85
CA ARG A 274 44.08 -10.35 -54.18
C ARG A 274 43.75 -11.85 -54.16
N MET A 275 42.56 -12.17 -54.67
CA MET A 275 41.91 -13.46 -54.98
C MET A 275 42.25 -14.71 -54.14
N PRO A 276 41.26 -15.35 -53.46
CA PRO A 276 41.46 -16.65 -52.84
C PRO A 276 41.74 -17.72 -53.90
N ILE A 277 42.68 -18.64 -53.62
CA ILE A 277 42.96 -19.80 -54.47
C ILE A 277 41.71 -20.69 -54.50
N ASP A 278 41.11 -20.87 -55.67
CA ASP A 278 39.93 -21.73 -55.78
C ASP A 278 40.36 -23.19 -55.57
N THR A 279 39.87 -23.84 -54.52
CA THR A 279 40.14 -25.26 -54.27
C THR A 279 38.97 -26.15 -54.71
N GLY A 280 37.83 -25.56 -55.09
CA GLY A 280 36.59 -26.27 -55.36
C GLY A 280 35.87 -26.80 -54.12
N GLN A 281 36.37 -26.50 -52.91
CA GLN A 281 35.88 -27.07 -51.64
C GLN A 281 34.86 -26.19 -50.89
N GLY A 282 34.42 -25.09 -51.50
CA GLY A 282 33.78 -23.99 -50.78
C GLY A 282 34.73 -23.34 -49.76
N TRP A 283 34.20 -22.94 -48.61
CA TRP A 283 35.01 -22.31 -47.55
C TRP A 283 35.92 -23.34 -46.89
N VAL A 284 37.23 -23.15 -47.00
CA VAL A 284 38.20 -23.97 -46.26
C VAL A 284 38.01 -23.71 -44.76
N ARG A 285 37.57 -24.72 -44.02
CA ARG A 285 37.31 -24.65 -42.57
C ARG A 285 38.52 -25.05 -41.74
N SER A 286 39.43 -25.83 -42.33
CA SER A 286 40.61 -26.36 -41.65
C SER A 286 41.75 -26.59 -42.64
N LEU A 287 42.98 -26.30 -42.23
CA LEU A 287 44.21 -26.58 -42.97
C LEU A 287 45.21 -27.23 -42.01
N ILE A 288 45.81 -28.35 -42.42
CA ILE A 288 46.78 -29.10 -41.62
C ILE A 288 48.05 -29.27 -42.43
N GLU A 289 49.20 -28.92 -41.88
CA GLU A 289 50.51 -29.24 -42.47
C GLU A 289 51.05 -30.54 -41.89
N LEU A 290 51.41 -31.46 -42.78
CA LEU A 290 52.02 -32.74 -42.46
C LEU A 290 53.54 -32.56 -42.29
N LYS A 291 54.18 -33.46 -41.54
CA LYS A 291 55.63 -33.42 -41.29
C LYS A 291 56.50 -33.49 -42.56
N ASN A 292 55.93 -33.95 -43.67
CA ASN A 292 56.58 -34.03 -44.99
C ASN A 292 56.39 -32.74 -45.82
N GLY A 293 55.74 -31.70 -45.28
CA GLY A 293 55.47 -30.43 -45.95
C GLY A 293 54.24 -30.45 -46.87
N GLU A 294 53.46 -31.53 -46.88
CA GLU A 294 52.17 -31.56 -47.58
C GLU A 294 51.06 -30.95 -46.73
N LEU A 295 50.05 -30.39 -47.38
CA LEU A 295 48.91 -29.73 -46.74
C LEU A 295 47.64 -30.57 -46.93
N ILE A 296 46.79 -30.64 -45.92
CA ILE A 296 45.43 -31.20 -46.00
C ILE A 296 44.44 -30.07 -45.74
N SER A 297 43.57 -29.79 -46.70
CA SER A 297 42.49 -28.80 -46.56
C SER A 297 41.12 -29.46 -46.47
N GLY A 298 40.30 -28.99 -45.52
CA GLY A 298 38.92 -29.42 -45.32
C GLY A 298 37.93 -28.33 -45.70
N GLY A 299 37.02 -28.64 -46.62
CA GLY A 299 36.01 -27.74 -47.16
C GLY A 299 34.70 -27.71 -46.39
N SER A 300 33.92 -26.64 -46.59
CA SER A 300 32.54 -26.55 -46.11
C SER A 300 31.59 -27.50 -46.85
N ASP A 301 32.01 -28.00 -48.00
CA ASP A 301 31.31 -29.04 -48.78
C ASP A 301 31.57 -30.47 -48.24
N GLY A 302 32.39 -30.61 -47.19
CA GLY A 302 32.72 -31.89 -46.57
C GLY A 302 33.87 -32.64 -47.25
N THR A 303 34.55 -32.04 -48.24
CA THR A 303 35.68 -32.67 -48.92
C THR A 303 37.00 -32.46 -48.17
N LEU A 304 37.91 -33.42 -48.28
CA LEU A 304 39.30 -33.31 -47.85
C LEU A 304 40.21 -33.37 -49.09
N LEU A 305 41.13 -32.41 -49.22
CA LEU A 305 42.07 -32.34 -50.33
C LEU A 305 43.51 -32.39 -49.81
N PHE A 306 44.31 -33.24 -50.44
CA PHE A 306 45.76 -33.25 -50.27
C PHE A 306 46.38 -32.28 -51.26
N LEU A 307 47.04 -31.27 -50.73
CA LEU A 307 47.66 -30.18 -51.44
C LEU A 307 49.17 -30.28 -51.25
N SER A 308 49.91 -30.56 -52.32
CA SER A 308 51.35 -30.35 -52.29
C SER A 308 51.66 -28.86 -52.52
N PRO A 309 52.69 -28.30 -51.87
CA PRO A 309 53.08 -26.90 -52.06
C PRO A 309 53.29 -26.54 -53.54
N GLN A 310 53.85 -27.47 -54.32
CA GLN A 310 54.05 -27.30 -55.76
C GLN A 310 52.72 -27.21 -56.54
N ARG A 311 51.71 -28.02 -56.17
CA ARG A 311 50.41 -28.02 -56.84
C ARG A 311 49.62 -26.74 -56.54
N VAL A 312 49.71 -26.25 -55.31
CA VAL A 312 49.11 -24.97 -54.90
C VAL A 312 49.78 -23.81 -55.62
N ALA A 313 51.12 -23.79 -55.67
CA ALA A 313 51.88 -22.77 -56.38
C ALA A 313 51.61 -22.77 -57.89
N LYS A 314 51.50 -23.95 -58.53
CA LYS A 314 51.12 -24.06 -59.95
C LYS A 314 49.72 -23.53 -60.22
N LYS A 315 48.74 -23.86 -59.36
CA LYS A 315 47.36 -23.38 -59.53
C LYS A 315 47.24 -21.88 -59.34
N ALA A 316 47.88 -21.34 -58.29
CA ALA A 316 47.98 -19.91 -58.06
C ALA A 316 48.61 -19.19 -59.26
N CYS A 317 49.73 -19.71 -59.78
CA CYS A 317 50.37 -19.17 -60.98
C CYS A 317 49.51 -19.24 -62.24
N GLN A 318 48.68 -20.27 -62.44
CA GLN A 318 47.76 -20.34 -63.59
C GLN A 318 46.68 -19.25 -63.51
N GLU A 319 46.13 -19.02 -62.32
CA GLU A 319 45.09 -18.02 -62.10
C GLU A 319 45.67 -16.59 -62.16
N GLU A 320 46.81 -16.34 -61.51
CA GLU A 320 47.50 -15.03 -61.53
C GLU A 320 48.04 -14.66 -62.92
N LEU A 321 48.65 -15.60 -63.65
CA LEU A 321 49.21 -15.33 -64.98
C LEU A 321 48.11 -14.96 -65.98
N SER A 322 46.92 -15.57 -65.86
CA SER A 322 45.76 -15.22 -66.70
C SER A 322 45.29 -13.78 -66.48
N VAL A 323 45.39 -13.29 -65.25
CA VAL A 323 45.03 -11.91 -64.88
C VAL A 323 46.14 -10.94 -65.29
N LEU A 324 47.41 -11.26 -65.05
CA LEU A 324 48.56 -10.44 -65.45
C LEU A 324 48.65 -10.25 -66.97
N LEU A 325 48.38 -11.30 -67.76
CA LEU A 325 48.35 -11.23 -69.22
C LEU A 325 47.19 -10.37 -69.76
N SER A 326 46.11 -10.23 -68.99
CA SER A 326 44.94 -9.43 -69.39
C SER A 326 45.12 -7.93 -69.14
N ASN A 327 46.06 -7.54 -68.28
CA ASN A 327 46.31 -6.15 -67.91
C ASN A 327 47.78 -5.94 -67.49
N PRO A 328 48.72 -5.81 -68.45
CA PRO A 328 50.13 -5.70 -68.13
C PRO A 328 50.44 -4.32 -67.54
N GLU A 329 50.54 -4.21 -66.22
CA GLU A 329 51.16 -3.06 -65.56
C GLU A 329 52.70 -3.23 -65.58
N ASP A 330 53.44 -2.17 -65.91
CA ASP A 330 54.90 -2.19 -66.03
C ASP A 330 55.59 -2.13 -64.65
N ASN A 331 55.20 -3.02 -63.74
CA ASN A 331 55.74 -3.11 -62.38
C ASN A 331 56.85 -4.19 -62.31
N PRO A 332 58.05 -3.87 -61.79
CA PRO A 332 59.13 -4.84 -61.64
C PRO A 332 58.81 -6.03 -60.72
N ALA A 333 57.81 -5.92 -59.84
CA ALA A 333 57.30 -7.04 -59.05
C ALA A 333 56.51 -8.04 -59.92
N ASP A 334 55.68 -7.54 -60.82
CA ASP A 334 54.82 -8.35 -61.70
C ASP A 334 55.66 -9.12 -62.72
N LYS A 335 56.73 -8.50 -63.27
CA LYS A 335 57.70 -9.20 -64.14
C LYS A 335 58.45 -10.33 -63.44
N LYS A 336 58.75 -10.18 -62.13
CA LYS A 336 59.39 -11.25 -61.34
C LYS A 336 58.40 -12.37 -61.03
N ALA A 337 57.16 -12.04 -60.73
CA ALA A 337 56.09 -13.01 -60.52
C ALA A 337 55.80 -13.81 -61.80
N GLU A 338 55.72 -13.15 -62.94
CA GLU A 338 55.56 -13.76 -64.27
C GLU A 338 56.71 -14.74 -64.57
N ALA A 339 57.97 -14.31 -64.44
CA ALA A 339 59.13 -15.17 -64.67
C ALA A 339 59.20 -16.37 -63.71
N PHE A 340 58.79 -16.19 -62.45
CA PHE A 340 58.70 -17.27 -61.48
C PHE A 340 57.61 -18.28 -61.87
N CYS A 341 56.42 -17.79 -62.24
CA CYS A 341 55.30 -18.63 -62.63
C CYS A 341 55.56 -19.37 -63.95
N GLU A 342 56.18 -18.73 -64.94
CA GLU A 342 56.60 -19.42 -66.17
C GLU A 342 57.59 -20.56 -65.87
N LYS A 343 58.57 -20.33 -64.99
CA LYS A 343 59.55 -21.35 -64.60
C LYS A 343 58.90 -22.49 -63.84
N LEU A 344 57.93 -22.19 -62.98
CA LEU A 344 57.22 -23.16 -62.17
C LEU A 344 56.21 -23.99 -62.97
N LEU A 345 55.68 -23.48 -64.08
CA LEU A 345 54.75 -24.20 -64.97
C LEU A 345 55.46 -25.07 -66.03
N ARG A 346 56.71 -24.75 -66.38
CA ARG A 346 57.53 -25.56 -67.32
C ARG A 346 58.13 -26.82 -66.70
N ASN A 347 58.36 -26.82 -65.38
CA ASN A 347 58.75 -27.97 -64.57
C ASN A 347 57.51 -28.55 -63.88
#